data_AF-A0A8T3VPV6-F1
#
_entry.id   AF-A0A8T3VPV6-F1
#
_cell.length_a   1.000
_cell.length_b   1.000
_cell.length_c   1.000
_cell.angle_alpha   90.00
_cell.angle_beta   90.00
_cell.angle_gamma   90.00
#
_symmetry.space_group_name_H-M   'P 1'
#
loop_
_entity.id
_entity.type
_entity.pdbx_description
1 polymer ?
#
loop_
_entity_poly.entity_id
_entity_poly.type
_entity_poly.pdbx_seq_one_letter_code
_entity_poly.pdbx_strand_id
1 'polypeptide(L)' 'MEDVDKLLLPEINLETDDIIMNIAVKKDYSLIKDLTERKKEFINDLKSFIDEFDETEESLEFMKYYDGF' A
#
# COMPACT_ATOMS: atom_id res chain seq x y z
N MET A 1 -10.58 -12.30 23.48
CA MET A 1 -10.54 -11.36 22.35
C MET A 1 -10.79 -12.21 21.14
N GLU A 2 -11.92 -11.98 20.49
CA GLU A 2 -12.30 -12.73 19.28
C GLU A 2 -11.13 -12.65 18.31
N ASP A 3 -10.57 -13.81 17.97
CA ASP A 3 -9.75 -14.01 16.80
C ASP A 3 -10.60 -13.56 15.62
N VAL A 4 -10.54 -12.26 15.31
CA VAL A 4 -11.03 -11.73 14.05
C VAL A 4 -10.26 -12.54 13.04
N ASP A 5 -10.98 -13.47 12.42
CA ASP A 5 -10.50 -14.34 11.38
C ASP A 5 -9.41 -13.63 10.61
N LYS A 6 -8.26 -14.30 10.46
CA LYS A 6 -7.27 -13.98 9.45
C LYS A 6 -8.01 -13.90 8.12
N LEU A 7 -8.64 -12.76 7.84
CA LEU A 7 -9.08 -12.36 6.52
C LEU A 7 -7.78 -12.45 5.74
N LEU A 8 -7.67 -13.49 4.93
CA LEU A 8 -6.57 -13.68 4.00
C LEU A 8 -6.70 -12.53 3.00
N LEU A 9 -6.21 -11.37 3.43
CA LEU A 9 -6.16 -10.19 2.60
C LEU A 9 -5.28 -10.53 1.41
N PRO A 10 -5.67 -10.15 0.19
CA PRO A 10 -4.77 -10.24 -0.93
C PRO A 10 -3.49 -9.46 -0.61
N GLU A 11 -2.36 -10.15 -0.66
CA GLU A 11 -1.04 -9.57 -0.46
C GLU A 11 -0.27 -9.57 -1.78
N ILE A 12 0.46 -8.49 -2.03
CA ILE A 12 1.38 -8.38 -3.15
C ILE A 12 2.72 -7.84 -2.65
N ASN A 13 3.80 -8.48 -3.11
CA ASN A 13 5.16 -8.02 -2.88
C ASN A 13 5.67 -7.42 -4.18
N LEU A 14 6.15 -6.18 -4.11
CA LEU A 14 6.73 -5.43 -5.22
C LEU A 14 8.19 -5.14 -4.88
N GLU A 15 9.09 -5.38 -5.82
CA GLU A 15 10.52 -5.19 -5.64
C GLU A 15 11.10 -4.52 -6.88
N THR A 16 11.88 -3.46 -6.66
CA THR A 16 12.72 -2.79 -7.64
C THR A 16 14.17 -2.81 -7.16
N ASP A 17 15.09 -2.29 -7.97
CA ASP A 17 16.51 -2.18 -7.60
C ASP A 17 16.72 -1.34 -6.32
N ASP A 18 15.79 -0.42 -6.03
CA ASP A 18 15.92 0.56 -4.94
C ASP A 18 14.96 0.30 -3.76
N ILE A 19 13.79 -0.32 -4.00
CA ILE A 19 12.70 -0.37 -3.02
C ILE A 19 12.01 -1.74 -3.05
N ILE A 20 11.79 -2.31 -1.86
CA ILE A 20 10.91 -3.46 -1.63
C ILE A 20 9.68 -2.98 -0.86
N MET A 21 8.48 -3.34 -1.34
CA MET A 21 7.20 -2.97 -0.74
C MET A 21 6.27 -4.18 -0.66
N ASN A 22 5.72 -4.42 0.53
CA ASN A 22 4.72 -5.46 0.75
C ASN A 22 3.37 -4.79 1.06
N ILE A 23 2.35 -5.04 0.24
CA ILE A 23 1.05 -4.39 0.32
C ILE A 23 -0.02 -5.43 0.63
N ALA A 24 -0.80 -5.21 1.69
CA ALA A 24 -2.00 -5.96 2.00
C ALA A 24 -3.25 -5.13 1.67
N VAL A 25 -4.14 -5.67 0.82
CA VAL A 25 -5.30 -4.93 0.31
C VAL A 25 -6.55 -5.28 1.11
N LYS A 26 -7.16 -4.28 1.73
CA LYS A 26 -8.45 -4.42 2.44
C LYS A 26 -9.68 -4.20 1.56
N LYS A 27 -9.54 -3.42 0.48
CA LYS A 27 -10.63 -3.06 -0.43
C LYS A 27 -10.98 -4.22 -1.37
N ASP A 28 -12.26 -4.56 -1.48
CA ASP A 28 -12.73 -5.55 -2.45
C ASP A 28 -12.92 -4.91 -3.84
N TYR A 29 -11.93 -5.08 -4.70
CA TYR A 29 -11.96 -4.60 -6.08
C TYR A 29 -12.82 -5.46 -7.02
N SER A 30 -13.32 -6.61 -6.59
CA SER A 30 -14.12 -7.51 -7.43
C SER A 30 -15.43 -6.86 -7.90
N LEU A 31 -15.92 -5.85 -7.16
CA LEU A 31 -17.09 -5.05 -7.49
C LEU A 31 -16.96 -4.29 -8.82
N ILE A 32 -15.72 -3.95 -9.22
CA ILE A 32 -15.42 -3.34 -10.52
C ILE A 32 -15.26 -4.47 -11.55
N LYS A 33 -16.26 -4.63 -12.43
CA LYS A 33 -16.32 -5.75 -13.39
C LYS A 33 -15.27 -5.65 -14.50
N ASP A 34 -15.00 -4.44 -14.97
CA ASP A 34 -13.99 -4.21 -15.99
C ASP A 34 -12.59 -4.27 -15.40
N LEU A 35 -11.72 -5.12 -15.96
CA LEU A 35 -10.37 -5.34 -15.44
C LEU A 35 -9.49 -4.10 -15.57
N THR A 36 -9.67 -3.31 -16.63
CA THR A 36 -8.88 -2.10 -16.89
C THR A 36 -9.22 -1.03 -15.87
N GLU A 37 -10.51 -0.79 -15.64
CA GLU A 37 -10.97 0.15 -14.62
C GLU A 37 -10.62 -0.34 -13.21
N ARG A 38 -10.69 -1.65 -12.95
CA ARG A 38 -10.27 -2.24 -11.66
C ARG A 38 -8.79 -1.95 -11.38
N LYS A 39 -7.93 -2.18 -12.38
CA LYS A 39 -6.50 -1.89 -12.28
C LYS A 39 -6.27 -0.40 -12.06
N LYS A 40 -6.98 0.46 -12.79
CA LYS A 40 -6.87 1.92 -12.66
C LYS A 40 -7.23 2.40 -11.25
N GLU A 41 -8.33 1.88 -10.69
CA GLU A 41 -8.75 2.19 -9.32
C GLU A 41 -7.70 1.77 -8.29
N PHE A 42 -7.17 0.55 -8.39
CA PHE A 42 -6.11 0.07 -7.49
C PHE A 42 -4.86 0.97 -7.53
N ILE A 43 -4.44 1.39 -8.73
CA ILE A 43 -3.29 2.30 -8.88
C ILE A 43 -3.59 3.70 -8.31
N ASN A 44 -4.83 4.19 -8.42
CA ASN A 44 -5.21 5.46 -7.81
C ASN A 44 -5.16 5.38 -6.28
N ASP A 45 -5.71 4.31 -5.70
CA ASP A 45 -5.66 4.10 -4.25
C ASP A 45 -4.22 3.99 -3.74
N LEU A 46 -3.32 3.34 -4.48
CA LEU A 46 -1.89 3.28 -4.14
C LEU A 46 -1.22 4.67 -4.18
N LYS A 47 -1.56 5.51 -5.15
CA LYS A 47 -1.02 6.88 -5.21
C LYS A 47 -1.52 7.70 -4.03
N SER A 48 -2.82 7.66 -3.75
CA SER A 48 -3.38 8.33 -2.59
C SER A 48 -2.75 7.86 -1.28
N PHE A 49 -2.47 6.57 -1.14
CA PHE A 49 -1.75 6.05 0.02
C PHE A 49 -0.33 6.63 0.14
N ILE A 50 0.40 6.75 -0.97
CA ILE A 50 1.75 7.35 -0.97
C ILE A 50 1.67 8.84 -0.63
N ASP A 51 0.70 9.56 -1.20
CA ASP A 51 0.47 10.98 -0.93
C ASP A 51 0.12 11.20 0.56
N GLU A 52 -0.75 10.36 1.14
CA GLU A 52 -1.06 10.38 2.57
C GLU A 52 0.17 10.08 3.42
N PHE A 53 0.98 9.09 3.04
CA PHE A 53 2.23 8.76 3.73
C PHE A 53 3.20 9.93 3.72
N ASP A 54 3.40 10.61 2.59
CA ASP A 54 4.29 11.77 2.45
C ASP A 54 3.96 12.88 3.47
N GLU A 55 2.67 13.08 3.77
CA GLU A 55 2.21 14.07 4.74
C GLU A 55 2.39 13.67 6.22
N THR A 56 2.78 12.42 6.51
CA THR A 56 2.94 11.93 7.89
C THR A 56 4.26 12.35 8.55
N GLU A 57 4.30 12.42 9.88
CA GLU A 57 5.57 12.56 10.61
C GLU A 57 6.47 11.34 10.42
N GLU A 58 5.88 10.15 10.21
CA GLU A 58 6.58 8.89 9.98
C GLU A 58 7.42 8.91 8.70
N SER A 59 6.92 9.52 7.61
CA SER A 59 7.70 9.69 6.37
C SER A 59 8.93 10.56 6.60
N LEU A 60 8.78 11.66 7.36
CA LEU A 60 9.87 12.54 7.71
C LEU A 60 10.89 11.85 8.63
N GLU A 61 10.43 11.11 9.63
CA GLU A 61 11.29 10.30 10.50
C GLU A 61 12.05 9.22 9.73
N PHE A 62 11.39 8.58 8.77
CA PHE A 62 12.02 7.60 7.89
C PHE A 62 13.14 8.24 7.06
N MET A 63 12.95 9.47 6.55
CA MET A 63 14.01 10.16 5.81
C MET A 63 15.17 10.61 6.71
N LYS A 64 14.88 11.03 7.94
CA LYS A 64 15.92 11.41 8.93
C LYS A 64 16.87 10.27 9.29
N TYR A 65 16.50 9.00 9.05
CA TYR A 65 17.43 7.87 9.16
C TYR A 65 18.72 8.10 8.35
N TYR A 66 18.62 8.79 7.21
CA TYR A 66 19.74 9.06 6.31
C TYR A 66 20.51 10.35 6.64
N ASP A 67 20.01 11.21 7.52
CA ASP A 67 20.68 12.46 7.93
C ASP A 67 21.92 12.22 8.82
N GLY A 68 22.12 10.98 9.29
CA GLY A 68 23.17 10.59 10.24
C GLY A 68 24.36 9.80 9.66
N PHE A 69 24.48 9.71 8.33
CA PHE A 69 25.64 9.12 7.64
C PHE A 69 26.62 10.18 7.11
#